data_AF-U2PDZ5-F1
#
_entry.id   AF-U2PDZ5-F1
#
_cell.length_a   1.000
_cell.length_b   1.000
_cell.length_c   1.000
_cell.angle_alpha   90.00
_cell.angle_beta   90.00
_cell.angle_gamma   90.00
#
_symmetry.space_group_name_H-M   'P 1'
#
loop_
_entity.id
_entity.type
_entity.pdbx_description
1 polymer ?
#
loop_
_entity_poly.entity_id
_entity_poly.type
_entity_poly.pdbx_seq_one_letter_code
_entity_poly.pdbx_strand_id
1 'polypeptide(L)'
;MWEYLNNGFEIFKMFVKNHPLIVFLYFIFSTIMVLFITFPFTEQAIKMYEFTKKINNEKMQENINEYASLLSRLFSMLLLYALISLIIQFVAVIIRKKAGLEIEMEEEKREKMRKSNFKLGEIILKFVTMIAVYLIIGIVLMMFIVVLSLFLGSSSGLFIVSVIYLVLFLNILYLQQIYYLRNVNLVEAFKYNLYLSKGKRLRILLPIIMITLIAFFINYALNHFAGMAIGNLQMLGIVTSVTSGIVKTFSTLYTIITENLIYFNVEYMDLKELK
;
A
#
# COMPACT_ATOMS: atom_id res chain seq x y z
N MET A 1 -21.54 -9.23 2.59
CA MET A 1 -20.62 -8.08 2.77
C MET A 1 -20.58 -7.65 4.22
N TRP A 2 -21.72 -7.29 4.81
CA TRP A 2 -21.82 -6.93 6.23
C TRP A 2 -21.20 -7.96 7.18
N GLU A 3 -21.39 -9.24 6.87
CA GLU A 3 -20.78 -10.35 7.62
C GLU A 3 -19.23 -10.34 7.59
N TYR A 4 -18.61 -10.05 6.44
CA TYR A 4 -17.15 -9.92 6.34
C TYR A 4 -16.62 -8.71 7.12
N LEU A 5 -17.38 -7.61 7.15
CA LEU A 5 -17.01 -6.41 7.90
C LEU A 5 -17.13 -6.66 9.41
N ASN A 6 -18.20 -7.31 9.86
CA ASN A 6 -18.40 -7.66 11.28
C ASN A 6 -17.36 -8.67 11.77
N ASN A 7 -17.19 -9.80 11.07
CA ASN A 7 -16.20 -10.82 11.43
C ASN A 7 -14.78 -10.26 11.33
N GLY A 8 -14.51 -9.43 10.31
CA GLY A 8 -13.25 -8.71 10.17
C GLY A 8 -12.96 -7.78 11.34
N PHE A 9 -13.98 -7.17 11.96
CA PHE A 9 -13.79 -6.28 13.10
C PHE A 9 -13.49 -7.04 14.39
N GLU A 10 -14.12 -8.18 14.62
CA GLU A 10 -13.80 -9.08 15.73
C GLU A 10 -12.34 -9.56 15.65
N ILE A 11 -11.92 -10.06 14.48
CA ILE A 11 -10.54 -10.49 14.26
C ILE A 11 -9.57 -9.32 14.35
N PHE A 12 -9.95 -8.13 13.88
CA PHE A 12 -9.15 -6.91 14.05
C PHE A 12 -8.89 -6.60 15.53
N LYS A 13 -9.92 -6.63 16.38
CA LYS A 13 -9.74 -6.41 17.83
C LYS A 13 -8.80 -7.45 18.43
N MET A 14 -8.99 -8.73 18.07
CA MET A 14 -8.14 -9.82 18.54
C MET A 14 -6.68 -9.61 18.10
N PHE A 15 -6.45 -9.27 16.84
CA PHE A 15 -5.12 -9.02 16.28
C PHE A 15 -4.42 -7.86 17.01
N VAL A 16 -5.12 -6.73 17.22
CA VAL A 16 -4.55 -5.57 17.93
C VAL A 16 -4.18 -5.94 19.37
N LYS A 17 -5.01 -6.74 20.04
CA LYS A 17 -4.74 -7.24 21.40
C LYS A 17 -3.53 -8.18 21.45
N ASN A 18 -3.40 -9.07 20.47
CA ASN A 18 -2.34 -10.09 20.44
C ASN A 18 -1.01 -9.55 19.91
N HIS A 19 -1.04 -8.51 19.07
CA HIS A 19 0.13 -7.98 18.37
C HIS A 19 0.28 -6.45 18.50
N PRO A 20 0.21 -5.88 19.72
CA PRO A 20 0.21 -4.44 19.93
C PRO A 20 1.49 -3.77 19.43
N LEU A 21 2.65 -4.42 19.58
CA LEU A 21 3.94 -3.89 19.12
C LEU A 21 4.00 -3.73 17.60
N ILE A 22 3.42 -4.66 16.83
CA ILE A 22 3.43 -4.59 15.36
C ILE A 22 2.52 -3.47 14.89
N VAL A 23 1.35 -3.33 15.52
CA VAL A 23 0.42 -2.23 15.28
C VAL A 23 1.07 -0.89 15.59
N PHE A 24 1.76 -0.78 16.73
CA PHE A 24 2.46 0.42 17.15
C PHE A 24 3.61 0.79 16.21
N LEU A 25 4.42 -0.19 15.77
CA LEU A 25 5.47 0.04 14.77
C LEU A 25 4.89 0.54 13.45
N TYR A 26 3.81 -0.08 12.97
CA TYR A 26 3.14 0.37 11.75
C TYR A 26 2.63 1.81 11.87
N PHE A 27 2.08 2.17 13.04
CA PHE A 27 1.65 3.53 13.36
C PHE A 27 2.81 4.52 13.36
N ILE A 28 3.93 4.21 14.01
CA ILE A 28 5.11 5.08 14.02
C ILE A 28 5.59 5.32 12.59
N PHE A 29 5.82 4.27 11.80
CA PHE A 29 6.33 4.43 10.44
C PHE A 29 5.34 5.17 9.54
N SER A 30 4.03 4.92 9.68
CA SER A 30 3.00 5.68 8.96
C SER A 30 3.02 7.16 9.33
N THR A 31 3.18 7.49 10.61
CA THR A 31 3.26 8.88 11.09
C THR A 31 4.54 9.56 10.60
N ILE A 32 5.69 8.87 10.68
CA ILE A 32 6.97 9.35 10.14
C ILE A 32 6.85 9.64 8.65
N MET A 33 6.17 8.77 7.90
CA MET A 33 5.95 8.96 6.48
C MET A 33 5.13 10.23 6.19
N VAL A 34 4.05 10.47 6.93
CA VAL A 34 3.24 11.67 6.74
C VAL A 34 4.00 12.93 7.16
N LEU A 35 4.76 12.89 8.26
CA LEU A 35 5.64 13.98 8.68
C LEU A 35 6.67 14.31 7.60
N PHE A 36 7.31 13.27 7.05
CA PHE A 36 8.30 13.39 5.98
C PHE A 36 7.69 14.01 4.71
N ILE A 37 6.48 13.60 4.32
CA ILE A 37 5.78 14.20 3.18
C ILE A 37 5.46 15.67 3.47
N THR A 38 4.91 15.95 4.65
CA THR A 38 4.40 17.28 5.04
C THR A 38 5.50 18.33 5.12
N PHE A 39 6.64 18.00 5.73
CA PHE A 39 7.72 18.95 5.95
C PHE A 39 8.82 18.86 4.89
N PRO A 40 9.77 17.91 4.93
CA PRO A 40 10.94 17.95 4.06
C PRO A 40 10.61 17.72 2.59
N PHE A 41 9.68 16.83 2.25
CA PHE A 41 9.37 16.57 0.84
C PHE A 41 8.65 17.75 0.19
N THR A 42 7.57 18.24 0.80
CA THR A 42 6.77 19.35 0.27
C THR A 42 7.59 20.64 0.17
N GLU A 43 8.47 20.93 1.14
CA GLU A 43 9.36 22.10 1.07
C GLU A 43 10.27 22.08 -0.17
N GLN A 44 10.90 20.94 -0.47
CA GLN A 44 11.75 20.84 -1.67
C GLN A 44 10.92 20.90 -2.96
N ALA A 45 9.71 20.33 -2.96
CA ALA A 45 8.81 20.37 -4.11
C ALA A 45 8.36 21.81 -4.43
N ILE A 46 8.02 22.61 -3.40
CA ILE A 46 7.66 24.01 -3.56
C ILE A 46 8.83 24.81 -4.13
N LYS A 47 10.05 24.64 -3.59
CA LYS A 47 11.25 25.33 -4.10
C LYS A 47 11.50 25.04 -5.59
N MET A 48 11.34 23.78 -6.00
CA MET A 48 11.47 23.41 -7.41
C MET A 48 10.37 24.01 -8.29
N TYR A 49 9.13 24.02 -7.80
CA TYR A 49 8.01 24.66 -8.50
C TYR A 49 8.23 26.17 -8.69
N GLU A 50 8.66 26.88 -7.64
CA GLU A 50 8.98 28.30 -7.70
C GLU A 50 10.14 28.60 -8.64
N PHE A 51 11.19 27.77 -8.59
CA PHE A 51 12.34 27.87 -9.49
C PHE A 51 11.94 27.69 -10.96
N THR A 52 11.17 26.64 -11.28
CA THR A 52 10.69 26.41 -12.65
C THR A 52 9.77 27.53 -13.15
N LYS A 53 8.92 28.09 -12.27
CA LYS A 53 8.10 29.26 -12.59
C LYS A 53 8.95 30.50 -12.89
N LYS A 54 10.03 30.73 -12.14
CA LYS A 54 10.96 31.85 -12.35
C LYS A 54 11.71 31.71 -13.69
N ILE A 55 12.22 30.52 -13.99
CA ILE A 55 12.96 30.25 -15.24
C ILE A 55 12.08 30.35 -16.48
N ASN A 56 10.79 30.08 -16.39
CA ASN A 56 9.91 30.28 -17.55
C ASN A 56 9.90 31.75 -18.06
N ASN A 57 10.43 32.69 -17.26
CA ASN A 57 10.58 34.11 -17.59
C ASN A 57 12.04 34.57 -17.85
N GLU A 58 13.07 33.73 -17.62
CA GLU A 58 14.51 34.06 -17.72
C GLU A 58 15.28 32.98 -18.54
N LYS A 59 16.49 33.27 -19.04
CA LYS A 59 17.26 32.28 -19.81
C LYS A 59 17.79 31.15 -18.90
N MET A 60 17.25 29.93 -19.08
CA MET A 60 17.58 28.70 -18.32
C MET A 60 19.08 28.35 -18.21
N GLN A 61 19.91 28.84 -19.14
CA GLN A 61 21.32 28.48 -19.26
C GLN A 61 22.22 29.08 -18.16
N GLU A 62 21.81 30.18 -17.53
CA GLU A 62 22.56 30.81 -16.44
C GLU A 62 22.34 30.12 -15.08
N ASN A 63 21.22 29.37 -14.94
CA ASN A 63 20.77 28.80 -13.66
C ASN A 63 20.87 27.26 -13.60
N ILE A 64 21.61 26.62 -14.53
CA ILE A 64 21.71 25.15 -14.65
C ILE A 64 22.21 24.50 -13.35
N ASN A 65 23.18 25.12 -12.66
CA ASN A 65 23.74 24.56 -11.43
C ASN A 65 22.73 24.55 -10.28
N GLU A 66 21.91 25.60 -10.17
CA GLU A 66 20.86 25.68 -9.16
C GLU A 66 19.74 24.67 -9.44
N TYR A 67 19.33 24.55 -10.72
CA TYR A 67 18.38 23.53 -11.17
C TYR A 67 18.85 22.11 -10.83
N ALA A 68 20.10 21.78 -11.17
CA ALA A 68 20.68 20.47 -10.90
C ALA A 68 20.73 20.17 -9.39
N SER A 69 21.05 21.17 -8.57
CA SER A 69 21.06 21.04 -7.11
C SER A 69 19.66 20.75 -6.54
N LEU A 70 18.64 21.50 -6.96
CA LEU A 70 17.25 21.28 -6.54
C LEU A 70 16.72 19.92 -6.99
N LEU A 71 17.01 19.54 -8.24
CA LEU A 71 16.64 18.24 -8.78
C LEU A 71 17.31 17.10 -7.99
N SER A 72 18.60 17.22 -7.67
CA SER A 72 19.32 16.25 -6.85
C SER A 72 18.69 16.09 -5.46
N ARG A 73 18.33 17.20 -4.80
CA ARG A 73 17.64 17.16 -3.49
C ARG A 73 16.29 16.45 -3.58
N LEU A 74 15.50 16.72 -4.62
CA LEU A 74 14.22 16.04 -4.84
C LEU A 74 14.41 14.53 -5.06
N PHE A 75 15.42 14.14 -5.84
CA PHE A 75 15.76 12.71 -6.01
C PHE A 75 16.16 12.06 -4.69
N SER A 76 16.95 12.72 -3.85
CA SER A 76 17.28 12.22 -2.51
C SER A 76 16.03 12.05 -1.63
N MET A 77 15.10 13.00 -1.68
CA MET A 77 13.83 12.92 -0.94
C MET A 77 12.93 11.79 -1.45
N LEU A 78 12.88 11.56 -2.77
CA LEU A 78 12.16 10.43 -3.37
C LEU A 78 12.77 9.08 -2.96
N LEU A 79 14.10 9.00 -2.86
CA LEU A 79 14.79 7.80 -2.40
C LEU A 79 14.45 7.50 -0.92
N LEU A 80 14.45 8.52 -0.07
CA LEU A 80 14.06 8.37 1.33
C LEU A 80 12.59 7.98 1.49
N TYR A 81 11.69 8.58 0.71
CA TYR A 81 10.28 8.18 0.59
C TYR A 81 10.18 6.68 0.28
N ALA A 82 10.93 6.21 -0.72
CA ALA A 82 10.90 4.81 -1.13
C ALA A 82 11.38 3.88 -0.01
N LEU A 83 12.44 4.25 0.72
CA LEU A 83 12.93 3.47 1.86
C LEU A 83 11.90 3.35 3.00
N ILE A 84 11.28 4.46 3.41
CA ILE A 84 10.25 4.44 4.46
C ILE A 84 9.04 3.62 4.00
N SER A 85 8.62 3.79 2.74
CA SER A 85 7.53 3.00 2.14
C SER A 85 7.84 1.50 2.14
N LEU A 86 9.08 1.09 1.84
CA LEU A 86 9.49 -0.31 1.88
C LEU A 86 9.36 -0.90 3.30
N ILE A 87 9.75 -0.14 4.34
CA ILE A 87 9.60 -0.57 5.73
C ILE A 87 8.11 -0.77 6.07
N ILE A 88 7.26 0.19 5.71
CA ILE A 88 5.80 0.11 5.95
C ILE A 88 5.21 -1.11 5.23
N GLN A 89 5.58 -1.34 3.97
CA GLN A 89 5.11 -2.49 3.20
C GLN A 89 5.58 -3.82 3.80
N PHE A 90 6.82 -3.89 4.30
CA PHE A 90 7.32 -5.09 4.96
C PHE A 90 6.53 -5.41 6.23
N VAL A 91 6.27 -4.40 7.07
CA VAL A 91 5.44 -4.56 8.27
C VAL A 91 4.02 -5.00 7.89
N ALA A 92 3.43 -4.45 6.82
CA ALA A 92 2.14 -4.89 6.30
C ALA A 92 2.13 -6.37 5.87
N VAL A 93 3.22 -6.88 5.29
CA VAL A 93 3.35 -8.31 4.95
C VAL A 93 3.42 -9.18 6.20
N ILE A 94 4.14 -8.74 7.24
CA ILE A 94 4.17 -9.45 8.53
C ILE A 94 2.76 -9.50 9.14
N ILE A 95 2.06 -8.36 9.16
CA ILE A 95 0.67 -8.27 9.61
C ILE A 95 -0.18 -9.27 8.84
N ARG A 96 -0.09 -9.27 7.49
CA ARG A 96 -0.87 -10.18 6.64
C ARG A 96 -0.65 -11.63 7.03
N LYS A 97 0.60 -12.05 7.21
CA LYS A 97 0.89 -13.44 7.59
C LYS A 97 0.33 -13.78 8.96
N LYS A 98 0.54 -12.91 9.96
CA LYS A 98 0.07 -13.15 11.32
C LYS A 98 -1.45 -13.15 11.43
N ALA A 99 -2.11 -12.18 10.82
CA ALA A 99 -3.57 -12.14 10.76
C ALA A 99 -4.14 -13.38 10.06
N GLY A 100 -3.47 -13.86 9.00
CA GLY A 100 -3.88 -15.08 8.33
C GLY A 100 -3.80 -16.31 9.24
N LEU A 101 -2.74 -16.42 10.05
CA LEU A 101 -2.63 -17.49 11.05
C LEU A 101 -3.71 -17.39 12.14
N GLU A 102 -4.08 -16.18 12.57
CA GLU A 102 -5.18 -15.99 13.53
C GLU A 102 -6.53 -16.41 12.96
N ILE A 103 -6.82 -16.10 11.70
CA ILE A 103 -8.07 -16.52 11.04
C ILE A 103 -8.14 -18.04 10.88
N GLU A 104 -7.04 -18.70 10.49
CA GLU A 104 -6.99 -20.17 10.38
C GLU A 104 -7.15 -20.89 11.73
N MET A 105 -6.87 -20.22 12.85
CA MET A 105 -7.02 -20.80 14.19
C MET A 105 -8.47 -20.88 14.67
N GLU A 106 -9.44 -20.34 13.92
CA GLU A 106 -10.87 -20.35 14.27
C GLU A 106 -11.70 -21.52 13.69
N GLU A 107 -11.10 -22.48 12.98
CA GLU A 107 -11.76 -23.74 12.59
C GLU A 107 -10.93 -24.99 12.98
N GLU A 108 -11.34 -25.67 14.05
CA GLU A 108 -11.17 -27.12 14.34
C GLU A 108 -9.80 -27.84 14.15
N LYS A 109 -8.64 -27.17 14.19
CA LYS A 109 -7.32 -27.86 14.16
C LYS A 109 -6.32 -27.43 15.23
N ARG A 110 -6.78 -27.39 16.49
CA ARG A 110 -5.99 -26.97 17.66
C ARG A 110 -4.75 -27.80 18.02
N GLU A 111 -4.51 -28.98 17.45
CA GLU A 111 -3.34 -29.80 17.83
C GLU A 111 -2.31 -30.09 16.75
N LYS A 112 -2.65 -30.01 15.45
CA LYS A 112 -1.68 -30.33 14.36
C LYS A 112 -0.96 -29.12 13.79
N MET A 113 -1.53 -27.92 13.87
CA MET A 113 -1.02 -26.71 13.21
C MET A 113 -0.12 -25.83 14.09
N ARG A 114 0.19 -26.26 15.33
CA ARG A 114 1.14 -25.57 16.22
C ARG A 114 2.61 -25.69 15.74
N LYS A 115 2.85 -26.30 14.57
CA LYS A 115 4.18 -26.49 13.96
C LYS A 115 4.35 -25.91 12.54
N SER A 116 3.40 -25.14 12.00
CA SER A 116 3.65 -24.36 10.77
C SER A 116 4.29 -23.02 11.12
N ASN A 117 5.59 -23.12 11.42
CA ASN A 117 6.49 -22.05 11.84
C ASN A 117 6.30 -20.76 11.01
N PHE A 118 5.94 -19.65 11.67
CA PHE A 118 6.26 -18.32 11.16
C PHE A 118 7.78 -18.25 10.96
N LYS A 119 8.23 -18.45 9.72
CA LYS A 119 9.66 -18.39 9.35
C LYS A 119 9.92 -17.01 8.76
N LEU A 120 10.44 -16.11 9.58
CA LEU A 120 10.78 -14.74 9.16
C LEU A 120 11.63 -14.75 7.86
N GLY A 121 12.60 -15.66 7.75
CA GLY A 121 13.44 -15.79 6.55
C GLY A 121 12.67 -16.12 5.27
N GLU A 122 11.62 -16.95 5.33
CA GLU A 122 10.76 -17.24 4.18
C GLU A 122 9.94 -16.01 3.79
N ILE A 123 9.42 -15.28 4.77
CA ILE A 123 8.63 -14.05 4.55
C ILE A 123 9.51 -12.96 3.93
N ILE A 124 10.74 -12.79 4.42
CA ILE A 124 11.72 -11.86 3.85
C ILE A 124 12.00 -12.21 2.39
N LEU A 125 12.28 -13.48 2.10
CA LEU A 125 12.54 -13.92 0.73
C LEU A 125 11.35 -13.62 -0.18
N LYS A 126 10.14 -14.00 0.23
CA LYS A 126 8.90 -13.69 -0.51
C LYS A 126 8.72 -12.19 -0.73
N PHE A 127 8.97 -11.38 0.30
CA PHE A 127 8.87 -9.93 0.20
C PHE A 127 9.85 -9.35 -0.83
N VAL A 128 11.12 -9.76 -0.78
CA VAL A 128 12.15 -9.33 -1.73
C VAL A 128 11.79 -9.75 -3.16
N THR A 129 11.32 -10.99 -3.35
CA THR A 129 10.86 -11.47 -4.66
C THR A 129 9.70 -10.63 -5.20
N MET A 130 8.70 -10.31 -4.38
CA MET A 130 7.57 -9.46 -4.79
C MET A 130 7.98 -8.03 -5.12
N ILE A 131 8.92 -7.44 -4.36
CA ILE A 131 9.46 -6.11 -4.68
C ILE A 131 10.18 -6.15 -6.02
N ALA A 132 11.02 -7.15 -6.27
CA ALA A 132 11.72 -7.28 -7.55
C ALA A 132 10.74 -7.37 -8.72
N VAL A 133 9.65 -8.12 -8.58
CA VAL A 133 8.58 -8.21 -9.57
C VAL A 133 7.92 -6.86 -9.81
N TYR A 134 7.55 -6.14 -8.74
CA TYR A 134 6.95 -4.80 -8.87
C TYR A 134 7.90 -3.78 -9.51
N LEU A 135 9.21 -3.85 -9.23
CA LEU A 135 10.21 -3.01 -9.88
C LEU A 135 10.31 -3.31 -11.38
N ILE A 136 10.37 -4.58 -11.76
CA ILE A 136 10.40 -4.98 -13.17
C ILE A 136 9.15 -4.49 -13.90
N ILE A 137 7.96 -4.72 -13.33
CA ILE A 137 6.70 -4.23 -13.91
C ILE A 137 6.71 -2.69 -14.02
N GLY A 138 7.17 -1.99 -12.98
CA GLY A 138 7.27 -0.53 -12.98
C GLY A 138 8.19 0.01 -14.06
N ILE A 139 9.36 -0.60 -14.26
CA ILE A 139 10.31 -0.23 -15.32
C ILE A 139 9.69 -0.45 -16.71
N VAL A 140 9.05 -1.60 -16.93
CA VAL A 140 8.38 -1.91 -18.20
C VAL A 140 7.28 -0.89 -18.50
N LEU A 141 6.45 -0.56 -17.51
CA LEU A 141 5.40 0.45 -17.67
C LEU A 141 5.98 1.85 -17.96
N MET A 142 7.07 2.23 -17.28
CA MET A 142 7.76 3.52 -17.54
C MET A 142 8.33 3.58 -18.96
N MET A 143 8.98 2.52 -19.44
CA MET A 143 9.44 2.45 -20.82
C MET A 143 8.28 2.58 -21.80
N PHE A 144 7.14 1.94 -21.50
CA PHE A 144 5.95 2.02 -22.33
C PHE A 144 5.35 3.43 -22.37
N ILE A 145 5.36 4.17 -21.24
CA ILE A 145 4.97 5.58 -21.19
C ILE A 145 5.84 6.41 -22.13
N VAL A 146 7.17 6.26 -22.06
CA VAL A 146 8.10 7.01 -22.90
C VAL A 146 7.83 6.73 -24.38
N VAL A 147 7.73 5.46 -24.76
CA VAL A 147 7.47 5.06 -26.15
C VAL A 147 6.14 5.62 -26.63
N LEU A 148 5.04 5.43 -25.90
CA LEU A 148 3.73 5.95 -26.31
C LEU A 148 3.69 7.47 -26.37
N SER A 149 4.39 8.16 -25.46
CA SER A 149 4.45 9.62 -25.44
C SER A 149 5.13 10.19 -26.69
N LEU A 150 6.08 9.47 -27.29
CA LEU A 150 6.71 9.87 -28.55
C LEU A 150 5.74 9.83 -29.73
N PHE A 151 4.78 8.91 -29.74
CA PHE A 151 3.85 8.73 -30.85
C PHE A 151 2.50 9.45 -30.66
N LEU A 152 2.00 9.58 -29.44
CA LEU A 152 0.64 10.02 -29.12
C LEU A 152 0.58 11.32 -28.30
N GLY A 153 1.73 11.86 -27.92
CA GLY A 153 1.84 12.95 -26.94
C GLY A 153 1.77 12.45 -25.49
N SER A 154 2.32 13.24 -24.57
CA SER A 154 2.54 12.85 -23.17
C SER A 154 1.26 12.51 -22.41
N SER A 155 0.19 13.31 -22.59
CA SER A 155 -1.08 13.10 -21.88
C SER A 155 -1.78 11.81 -22.31
N SER A 156 -1.80 11.53 -23.63
CA SER A 156 -2.40 10.33 -24.20
C SER A 156 -1.63 9.06 -23.79
N GLY A 157 -0.30 9.12 -23.83
CA GLY A 157 0.56 8.00 -23.40
C GLY A 157 0.32 7.64 -21.93
N LEU A 158 0.29 8.65 -21.05
CA LEU A 158 -0.01 8.46 -19.63
C LEU A 158 -1.40 7.85 -19.39
N PHE A 159 -2.42 8.33 -20.11
CA PHE A 159 -3.77 7.79 -19.99
C PHE A 159 -3.84 6.29 -20.34
N ILE A 160 -3.27 5.90 -21.48
CA ILE A 160 -3.27 4.49 -21.93
C ILE A 160 -2.54 3.60 -20.92
N VAL A 161 -1.36 4.00 -20.45
CA VAL A 161 -0.63 3.21 -19.45
C VAL A 161 -1.40 3.12 -18.13
N SER A 162 -2.11 4.18 -17.74
CA SER A 162 -2.97 4.16 -16.54
C SER A 162 -4.10 3.14 -16.67
N VAL A 163 -4.72 3.03 -17.85
CA VAL A 163 -5.74 2.01 -18.13
C VAL A 163 -5.14 0.60 -18.05
N ILE A 164 -3.95 0.39 -18.65
CA ILE A 164 -3.25 -0.91 -18.59
C ILE A 164 -2.94 -1.28 -17.14
N TYR A 165 -2.42 -0.34 -16.35
CA TYR A 165 -2.13 -0.54 -14.93
C TYR A 165 -3.40 -0.93 -14.16
N LEU A 166 -4.52 -0.26 -14.41
CA LEU A 166 -5.80 -0.58 -13.79
C LEU A 166 -6.28 -1.99 -14.15
N VAL A 167 -6.16 -2.40 -15.41
CA VAL A 167 -6.49 -3.76 -15.85
C VAL A 167 -5.59 -4.79 -15.16
N LEU A 168 -4.28 -4.54 -15.07
CA LEU A 168 -3.34 -5.41 -14.37
C LEU A 168 -3.73 -5.54 -12.89
N PHE A 169 -3.98 -4.43 -12.21
CA PHE A 169 -4.38 -4.38 -10.81
C PHE A 169 -5.65 -5.22 -10.54
N LEU A 170 -6.68 -5.07 -11.36
CA LEU A 170 -7.94 -5.83 -11.21
C LEU A 170 -7.77 -7.35 -11.44
N ASN A 171 -6.69 -7.78 -12.09
CA ASN A 171 -6.39 -9.18 -12.35
C ASN A 171 -5.49 -9.83 -11.30
N ILE A 172 -4.94 -9.06 -10.34
CA ILE A 172 -3.99 -9.56 -9.32
C ILE A 172 -4.46 -9.38 -7.87
N LEU A 173 -5.77 -9.22 -7.66
CA LEU A 173 -6.34 -8.85 -6.37
C LEU A 173 -6.06 -9.86 -5.24
N TYR A 174 -5.92 -11.15 -5.56
CA TYR A 174 -5.68 -12.22 -4.58
C TYR A 174 -4.20 -12.63 -4.47
N LEU A 175 -3.32 -12.06 -5.31
CA LEU A 175 -1.94 -12.51 -5.45
C LEU A 175 -1.17 -12.42 -4.13
N GLN A 176 -1.34 -11.33 -3.39
CA GLN A 176 -0.61 -11.12 -2.14
C GLN A 176 -1.06 -12.11 -1.05
N GLN A 177 -2.36 -12.39 -0.95
CA GLN A 177 -2.92 -13.29 0.05
C GLN A 177 -2.44 -14.71 -0.24
N ILE A 178 -2.55 -15.18 -1.48
CA ILE A 178 -2.06 -16.51 -1.88
C ILE A 178 -0.56 -16.64 -1.59
N TYR A 179 0.24 -15.70 -2.09
CA TYR A 179 1.68 -15.81 -2.06
C TYR A 179 2.26 -15.76 -0.63
N TYR A 180 1.71 -14.90 0.23
CA TYR A 180 2.21 -14.77 1.61
C TYR A 180 1.60 -15.80 2.57
N LEU A 181 0.34 -16.18 2.39
CA LEU A 181 -0.34 -17.09 3.33
C LEU A 181 -0.04 -18.56 3.05
N ARG A 182 0.16 -18.93 1.78
CA ARG A 182 0.40 -20.33 1.37
C ARG A 182 1.87 -20.61 1.11
N ASN A 183 2.25 -21.88 1.17
CA ASN A 183 3.58 -22.34 0.80
C ASN A 183 3.61 -22.69 -0.69
N VAL A 184 3.56 -21.67 -1.54
CA VAL A 184 3.57 -21.78 -3.00
C VAL A 184 4.64 -20.86 -3.58
N ASN A 185 5.11 -21.17 -4.79
CA ASN A 185 5.99 -20.26 -5.52
C ASN A 185 5.19 -19.14 -6.21
N LEU A 186 5.89 -18.14 -6.77
CA LEU A 186 5.24 -16.97 -7.38
C LEU A 186 4.39 -17.34 -8.59
N VAL A 187 4.84 -18.31 -9.39
CA VAL A 187 4.15 -18.75 -10.62
C VAL A 187 2.84 -19.45 -10.28
N GLU A 188 2.86 -20.35 -9.30
CA GLU A 188 1.68 -20.99 -8.74
C GLU A 188 0.72 -19.97 -8.14
N ALA A 189 1.24 -19.02 -7.35
CA ALA A 189 0.44 -17.95 -6.78
C ALA A 189 -0.25 -17.11 -7.85
N PHE A 190 0.45 -16.80 -8.95
CA PHE A 190 -0.11 -16.05 -10.06
C PHE A 190 -1.19 -16.84 -10.82
N LYS A 191 -0.95 -18.12 -11.12
CA LYS A 191 -1.95 -19.00 -11.74
C LYS A 191 -3.21 -19.11 -10.89
N TYR A 192 -3.06 -19.35 -9.60
CA TYR A 192 -4.19 -19.46 -8.68
C TYR A 192 -4.92 -18.13 -8.49
N ASN A 193 -4.18 -17.01 -8.44
CA ASN A 193 -4.77 -15.67 -8.42
C ASN A 193 -5.65 -15.43 -9.66
N LEU A 194 -5.19 -15.79 -10.86
CA LEU A 194 -5.99 -15.62 -12.08
C LEU A 194 -7.25 -16.47 -12.05
N TYR A 195 -7.17 -17.69 -11.50
CA TYR A 195 -8.32 -18.56 -11.29
C TYR A 195 -9.33 -17.92 -10.34
N LEU A 196 -8.92 -17.54 -9.13
CA LEU A 196 -9.79 -16.90 -8.13
C LEU A 196 -10.36 -15.57 -8.61
N SER A 197 -9.59 -14.80 -9.37
CA SER A 197 -10.04 -13.52 -9.92
C SER A 197 -11.09 -13.70 -11.03
N LYS A 198 -11.39 -14.90 -11.53
CA LYS A 198 -12.51 -15.10 -12.45
C LYS A 198 -13.82 -15.13 -11.67
N GLY A 199 -14.68 -14.15 -11.90
CA GLY A 199 -16.02 -14.07 -11.29
C GLY A 199 -16.07 -13.60 -9.82
N LYS A 200 -14.94 -13.56 -9.08
CA LYS A 200 -14.94 -13.18 -7.65
C LYS A 200 -14.27 -11.83 -7.34
N ARG A 201 -13.79 -11.08 -8.35
CA ARG A 201 -13.07 -9.78 -8.19
C ARG A 201 -13.79 -8.80 -7.28
N LEU A 202 -15.10 -8.65 -7.47
CA LEU A 202 -15.91 -7.71 -6.71
C LEU A 202 -16.00 -8.06 -5.22
N ARG A 203 -15.84 -9.34 -4.84
CA ARG A 203 -15.90 -9.77 -3.44
C ARG A 203 -14.79 -9.16 -2.61
N ILE A 204 -13.58 -9.05 -3.17
CA ILE A 204 -12.42 -8.42 -2.50
C ILE A 204 -12.33 -6.92 -2.81
N LEU A 205 -12.64 -6.50 -4.04
CA LEU A 205 -12.50 -5.11 -4.47
C LEU A 205 -13.46 -4.16 -3.72
N LEU A 206 -14.71 -4.56 -3.53
CA LEU A 206 -15.75 -3.69 -2.98
C LEU A 206 -15.48 -3.31 -1.50
N PRO A 207 -15.06 -4.24 -0.61
CA PRO A 207 -14.60 -3.88 0.73
C PRO A 207 -13.37 -2.96 0.75
N ILE A 208 -12.39 -3.18 -0.14
CA ILE A 208 -11.20 -2.32 -0.23
C ILE A 208 -11.60 -0.88 -0.58
N ILE A 209 -12.47 -0.71 -1.58
CA ILE A 209 -12.99 0.60 -1.99
C ILE A 209 -13.72 1.26 -0.83
N MET A 210 -14.62 0.55 -0.14
CA MET A 210 -15.36 1.07 1.00
C MET A 210 -14.43 1.55 2.13
N ILE A 211 -13.48 0.72 2.56
CA ILE A 211 -12.54 1.07 3.64
C ILE A 211 -11.69 2.27 3.24
N THR A 212 -11.25 2.33 1.98
CA THR A 212 -10.43 3.43 1.46
C THR A 212 -11.21 4.74 1.39
N LEU A 213 -12.47 4.71 0.94
CA LEU A 213 -13.34 5.88 0.91
C LEU A 213 -13.63 6.40 2.32
N ILE A 214 -13.96 5.51 3.27
CA ILE A 214 -14.18 5.89 4.67
C ILE A 214 -12.93 6.53 5.26
N ALA A 215 -11.76 5.92 5.06
CA ALA A 215 -10.49 6.46 5.54
C ALA A 215 -10.18 7.84 4.92
N PHE A 216 -10.46 8.02 3.63
CA PHE A 216 -10.30 9.30 2.93
C PHE A 216 -11.18 10.39 3.56
N PHE A 217 -12.48 10.14 3.76
CA PHE A 217 -13.39 11.13 4.35
C PHE A 217 -13.04 11.46 5.79
N ILE A 218 -12.67 10.46 6.61
CA ILE A 218 -12.22 10.69 7.99
C ILE A 218 -10.97 11.58 8.00
N ASN A 219 -9.97 11.25 7.17
CA ASN A 219 -8.72 12.01 7.13
C ASN A 219 -8.98 13.46 6.64
N TYR A 220 -9.79 13.62 5.59
CA TYR A 220 -10.20 14.94 5.11
C TYR A 220 -10.87 15.77 6.20
N ALA A 221 -11.85 15.21 6.92
CA ALA A 221 -12.55 15.90 7.99
C ALA A 221 -11.60 16.29 9.13
N LEU A 222 -10.76 15.36 9.60
CA LEU A 222 -9.79 15.63 10.67
C LEU A 222 -8.83 16.76 10.30
N ASN A 223 -8.28 16.75 9.09
CA ASN A 223 -7.36 17.80 8.63
C ASN A 223 -8.07 19.15 8.48
N HIS A 224 -9.31 19.16 8.01
CA HIS A 224 -10.10 20.37 7.87
C HIS A 224 -10.35 21.04 9.23
N PHE A 225 -10.83 20.28 10.22
CA PHE A 225 -11.07 20.81 11.57
C PHE A 225 -9.76 21.20 12.28
N ALA A 226 -8.68 20.42 12.12
CA ALA A 226 -7.37 20.79 12.66
C ALA A 226 -6.88 22.13 12.07
N GLY A 227 -7.07 22.35 10.77
CA GLY A 227 -6.71 23.59 10.09
C GLY A 227 -7.49 24.82 10.58
N MET A 228 -8.74 24.63 11.01
CA MET A 228 -9.53 25.71 11.64
C MET A 228 -9.09 26.00 13.07
N ALA A 229 -8.71 24.98 13.83
CA ALA A 229 -8.40 25.11 15.25
C ALA A 229 -6.95 25.54 15.54
N ILE A 230 -6.00 25.20 14.65
CA ILE A 230 -4.57 25.40 14.89
C ILE A 230 -4.01 26.43 13.91
N GLY A 231 -3.74 27.65 14.40
CA GLY A 231 -3.14 28.71 13.60
C GLY A 231 -1.63 28.55 13.33
N ASN A 232 -0.92 27.77 14.17
CA ASN A 232 0.51 27.52 13.98
C ASN A 232 0.72 26.37 12.96
N LEU A 233 1.36 26.68 11.82
CA LEU A 233 1.54 25.74 10.73
C LEU A 233 2.40 24.51 11.09
N GLN A 234 3.41 24.65 11.95
CA GLN A 234 4.24 23.53 12.39
C GLN A 234 3.43 22.59 13.29
N MET A 235 2.70 23.15 14.26
CA MET A 235 1.80 22.37 15.11
C MET A 235 0.70 21.69 14.29
N LEU A 236 0.15 22.38 13.29
CA LEU A 236 -0.84 21.81 12.37
C LEU A 236 -0.24 20.62 11.62
N GLY A 237 0.96 20.75 11.05
CA GLY A 237 1.65 19.68 10.34
C GLY A 237 1.92 18.45 11.23
N ILE A 238 2.27 18.66 12.50
CA ILE A 238 2.47 17.55 13.46
C ILE A 238 1.15 16.85 13.77
N VAL A 239 0.10 17.61 14.10
CA VAL A 239 -1.21 17.05 14.48
C VAL A 239 -1.86 16.31 13.30
N THR A 240 -1.83 16.90 12.11
CA THR A 240 -2.33 16.25 10.87
C THR A 240 -1.55 14.98 10.54
N SER A 241 -0.24 14.96 10.81
CA SER A 241 0.57 13.75 10.59
C SER A 241 0.25 12.63 11.56
N VAL A 242 0.09 12.94 12.85
CA VAL A 242 -0.29 11.96 13.88
C VAL A 242 -1.68 11.39 13.60
N THR A 243 -2.66 12.25 13.35
CA THR A 243 -4.05 11.83 13.06
C THR A 243 -4.13 11.03 11.76
N SER A 244 -3.45 11.46 10.70
CA SER A 244 -3.31 10.70 9.45
C SER A 244 -2.63 9.34 9.67
N GLY A 245 -1.60 9.28 10.52
CA GLY A 245 -0.93 8.04 10.90
C GLY A 245 -1.87 7.04 11.59
N ILE A 246 -2.74 7.52 12.49
CA ILE A 246 -3.78 6.70 13.14
C ILE A 246 -4.75 6.14 12.10
N VAL A 247 -5.33 7.01 11.25
CA VAL A 247 -6.29 6.60 10.21
C VAL A 247 -5.64 5.61 9.23
N LYS A 248 -4.40 5.86 8.83
CA LYS A 248 -3.64 4.97 7.94
C LYS A 248 -3.41 3.60 8.58
N THR A 249 -3.07 3.56 9.86
CA THR A 249 -2.83 2.31 10.58
C THR A 249 -4.10 1.48 10.66
N PHE A 250 -5.20 2.08 11.11
CA PHE A 250 -6.48 1.40 11.23
C PHE A 250 -6.97 0.89 9.88
N SER A 251 -7.00 1.76 8.86
CA SER A 251 -7.47 1.41 7.52
C SER A 251 -6.64 0.30 6.87
N THR A 252 -5.31 0.35 6.95
CA THR A 252 -4.47 -0.72 6.38
C THR A 252 -4.66 -2.06 7.10
N LEU A 253 -4.62 -2.06 8.44
CA LEU A 253 -4.81 -3.29 9.21
C LEU A 253 -6.16 -3.95 8.90
N TYR A 254 -7.22 -3.16 8.95
CA TYR A 254 -8.57 -3.64 8.69
C TYR A 254 -8.75 -4.13 7.24
N THR A 255 -8.10 -3.45 6.27
CA THR A 255 -8.07 -3.90 4.87
C THR A 255 -7.40 -5.27 4.76
N ILE A 256 -6.21 -5.44 5.33
CA ILE A 256 -5.46 -6.71 5.26
C ILE A 256 -6.25 -7.87 5.89
N ILE A 257 -6.88 -7.65 7.04
CA ILE A 257 -7.66 -8.68 7.72
C ILE A 257 -8.90 -9.06 6.89
N THR A 258 -9.59 -8.06 6.35
CA THR A 258 -10.76 -8.28 5.49
C THR A 258 -10.38 -9.01 4.21
N GLU A 259 -9.27 -8.62 3.56
CA GLU A 259 -8.72 -9.32 2.39
C GLU A 259 -8.42 -10.79 2.70
N ASN A 260 -7.77 -11.07 3.83
CA ASN A 260 -7.45 -12.44 4.25
C ASN A 260 -8.73 -13.26 4.48
N LEU A 261 -9.72 -12.70 5.17
CA LEU A 261 -11.01 -13.38 5.41
C LEU A 261 -11.73 -13.73 4.12
N ILE A 262 -11.80 -12.79 3.18
CA ILE A 262 -12.43 -13.00 1.88
C ILE A 262 -11.65 -14.07 1.10
N TYR A 263 -10.31 -14.00 1.13
CA TYR A 263 -9.46 -14.99 0.49
C TYR A 263 -9.72 -16.40 1.05
N PHE A 264 -9.69 -16.58 2.37
CA PHE A 264 -9.95 -17.88 2.98
C PHE A 264 -11.35 -18.40 2.64
N ASN A 265 -12.39 -17.57 2.76
CA ASN A 265 -13.75 -18.01 2.41
C ASN A 265 -13.84 -18.45 0.94
N VAL A 266 -13.24 -17.68 0.03
CA VAL A 266 -13.17 -18.02 -1.40
C VAL A 266 -12.41 -19.32 -1.65
N GLU A 267 -11.27 -19.52 -0.99
CA GLU A 267 -10.46 -20.74 -1.08
C GLU A 267 -11.22 -21.98 -0.54
N TYR A 268 -11.89 -21.85 0.61
CA TYR A 268 -12.67 -22.93 1.21
C TYR A 268 -13.88 -23.33 0.38
N MET A 269 -14.52 -22.38 -0.31
CA MET A 269 -15.60 -22.69 -1.26
C MET A 269 -15.08 -23.50 -2.46
N ASP A 270 -13.92 -23.16 -3.02
CA ASP A 270 -13.35 -23.88 -4.17
C ASP A 270 -12.78 -25.27 -3.80
N LEU A 271 -12.28 -25.43 -2.56
CA LEU A 271 -11.87 -26.74 -2.04
C LEU A 271 -13.05 -27.71 -1.84
N LYS A 272 -14.27 -27.19 -1.61
CA LYS A 272 -15.48 -28.01 -1.51
C LYS A 272 -15.97 -28.51 -2.87
N GLU A 273 -15.70 -27.78 -3.95
CA GLU A 273 -16.09 -28.15 -5.32
C GLU A 273 -15.10 -29.12 -6.00
N LEU A 274 -13.96 -29.40 -5.35
CA LEU A 274 -12.92 -30.33 -5.83
C LEU A 274 -12.92 -31.69 -5.09
N LYS A 275 -13.97 -32.00 -4.33
CA LYS A 275 -14.20 -33.30 -3.69
C LYS A 275 -15.51 -33.91 -4.18
#